data_AF-Q2C717-F1
#
_entry.id   AF-Q2C717-F1
#
_cell.length_a   1.000
_cell.length_b   1.000
_cell.length_c   1.000
_cell.angle_alpha   90.00
_cell.angle_beta   90.00
_cell.angle_gamma   90.00
#
_symmetry.space_group_name_H-M   'P 1'
#
loop_
_entity.id
_entity.type
_entity.pdbx_description
1 polymer ?
#
loop_
_entity_poly.entity_id
_entity_poly.type
_entity_poly.pdbx_seq_one_letter_code
_entity_poly.pdbx_strand_id
1 'polypeptide(L)'
;MAQLNIAKAKYPLDIPEIKEFVDNLDSVNAIAENSDGFVWRLKGESGDAMNIQLFDDPSIIVNMSIWHSMGDLKNFMFRTHHKYFICRKSE
;
A
#
# COMPACT_ATOMS: atom_id res chain seq x y z
N MET A 1 -9.79 -11.78 6.83
CA MET A 1 -10.35 -10.71 5.98
C MET A 1 -9.26 -10.26 5.02
N ALA A 2 -9.59 -10.05 3.74
CA ALA A 2 -8.61 -9.61 2.74
C ALA A 2 -9.00 -8.24 2.18
N GLN A 3 -8.00 -7.40 1.96
CA GLN A 3 -8.12 -6.08 1.36
C GLN A 3 -7.23 -6.05 0.12
N LEU A 4 -7.79 -5.58 -1.00
CA LEU A 4 -7.11 -5.39 -2.28
C LEU A 4 -7.31 -3.95 -2.72
N ASN A 5 -6.21 -3.24 -2.95
CA ASN A 5 -6.19 -1.89 -3.51
C ASN A 5 -5.64 -1.99 -4.94
N ILE A 6 -6.39 -1.44 -5.88
CA ILE A 6 -5.96 -1.26 -7.27
C ILE A 6 -6.08 0.23 -7.54
N ALA A 7 -4.96 0.86 -7.87
CA ALA A 7 -4.88 2.27 -8.16
C ALA A 7 -4.17 2.48 -9.50
N LYS A 8 -4.54 3.53 -10.23
CA LYS A 8 -3.81 3.96 -11.41
C LYS A 8 -3.00 5.21 -11.04
N ALA A 9 -1.69 5.12 -11.14
CA ALA A 9 -0.80 6.24 -10.92
C ALA A 9 -1.07 7.32 -11.98
N LYS A 10 -1.21 8.57 -11.53
CA LYS A 10 -1.40 9.70 -12.43
C LYS A 10 -0.11 10.05 -13.20
N TYR A 11 1.02 9.67 -12.62
CA TYR A 11 2.35 9.93 -13.15
C TYR A 11 3.21 8.67 -13.13
N PRO A 12 4.26 8.59 -13.97
CA PRO A 12 5.26 7.51 -13.90
C PRO A 12 5.91 7.44 -12.50
N LEU A 13 6.17 6.24 -12.00
CA LEU A 13 6.68 5.99 -10.64
C LEU A 13 8.09 6.56 -10.37
N ASP A 14 8.81 6.93 -11.42
CA ASP A 14 10.18 7.46 -11.40
C ASP A 14 10.26 8.99 -11.34
N ILE A 15 9.13 9.70 -11.33
CA ILE A 15 9.14 11.17 -11.25
C ILE A 15 9.23 11.67 -9.80
N PRO A 16 9.88 12.84 -9.57
CA PRO A 16 10.06 13.41 -8.22
C PRO A 16 8.77 13.55 -7.41
N GLU A 17 7.66 13.84 -8.09
CA GLU A 17 6.34 14.11 -7.52
C GLU A 17 5.74 12.89 -6.81
N ILE A 18 6.07 11.67 -7.24
CA ILE A 18 5.58 10.42 -6.63
C ILE A 18 6.64 9.72 -5.79
N LYS A 19 7.90 10.17 -5.86
CA LYS A 19 9.02 9.60 -5.10
C LYS A 19 8.76 9.62 -3.59
N GLU A 20 8.16 10.68 -3.06
CA GLU A 20 7.82 10.76 -1.63
C GLU A 20 6.79 9.67 -1.25
N PHE A 21 5.83 9.37 -2.13
CA PHE A 21 4.88 8.29 -1.91
C PHE A 21 5.55 6.91 -1.94
N VAL A 22 6.47 6.69 -2.90
CA VAL A 22 7.25 5.45 -3.03
C VAL A 22 8.14 5.24 -1.80
N ASP A 23 8.93 6.23 -1.40
CA ASP A 23 9.86 6.15 -0.27
C ASP A 23 9.14 5.86 1.07
N ASN A 24 7.88 6.27 1.19
CA ASN A 24 7.09 6.04 2.40
C ASN A 24 6.40 4.67 2.46
N LEU A 25 6.39 3.90 1.36
CA LEU A 25 5.74 2.59 1.34
C LEU A 25 6.33 1.64 2.38
N ASP A 26 7.65 1.60 2.51
CA ASP A 26 8.33 0.75 3.48
C ASP A 26 7.88 1.04 4.91
N SER A 27 7.76 2.32 5.25
CA SER A 27 7.28 2.78 6.55
C SER A 27 5.83 2.33 6.80
N VAL A 28 4.95 2.51 5.81
CA VAL A 28 3.55 2.08 5.91
C VAL A 28 3.43 0.56 6.02
N ASN A 29 4.22 -0.17 5.23
CA ASN A 29 4.30 -1.63 5.26
C ASN A 29 4.78 -2.13 6.62
N ALA A 30 5.80 -1.51 7.21
CA ALA A 30 6.30 -1.85 8.53
C ALA A 30 5.25 -1.60 9.63
N ILE A 31 4.51 -0.49 9.55
CA ILE A 31 3.39 -0.21 10.46
C ILE A 31 2.32 -1.30 10.34
N ALA A 32 1.97 -1.71 9.11
CA ALA A 32 1.01 -2.78 8.88
C ALA A 32 1.49 -4.09 9.53
N GLU A 33 2.74 -4.49 9.30
CA GLU A 33 3.33 -5.73 9.82
C GLU A 33 3.42 -5.77 11.35
N ASN A 34 3.51 -4.61 12.00
CA ASN A 34 3.51 -4.48 13.47
C ASN A 34 2.13 -4.19 14.07
N SER A 35 1.08 -4.08 13.24
CA SER A 35 -0.27 -3.80 13.73
C SER A 35 -0.97 -5.08 14.19
N ASP A 36 -1.75 -4.96 15.26
CA ASP A 36 -2.57 -6.07 15.75
C ASP A 36 -3.48 -6.62 14.65
N GLY A 37 -3.55 -7.95 14.56
CA GLY A 37 -4.39 -8.63 13.59
C GLY A 37 -3.83 -8.67 12.16
N PHE A 38 -2.65 -8.13 11.88
CA PHE A 38 -2.00 -8.33 10.58
C PHE A 38 -1.59 -9.79 10.39
N VAL A 39 -1.86 -10.34 9.21
CA VAL A 39 -1.55 -11.75 8.87
C VAL A 39 -0.53 -11.83 7.75
N TRP A 40 -0.75 -11.05 6.67
CA TRP A 40 0.07 -11.15 5.47
C TRP A 40 -0.12 -9.93 4.56
N ARG A 41 0.86 -9.64 3.70
CA ARG A 41 0.70 -8.72 2.57
C ARG A 41 1.40 -9.25 1.33
N LEU A 42 0.95 -8.76 0.18
CA LEU A 42 1.62 -8.96 -1.08
C LEU A 42 3.00 -8.29 -1.04
N LYS A 43 4.04 -9.08 -1.34
CA LYS A 43 5.43 -8.65 -1.48
C LYS A 43 5.91 -9.10 -2.86
N GLY A 44 6.53 -8.20 -3.62
CA GLY A 44 7.26 -8.59 -4.84
C GLY A 44 8.61 -9.21 -4.49
N GLU A 45 9.38 -9.61 -5.51
CA GLU A 45 10.69 -10.26 -5.31
C GLU A 45 11.68 -9.41 -4.50
N SER A 46 11.52 -8.08 -4.51
CA SER A 46 12.35 -7.13 -3.76
C SER A 46 11.82 -6.80 -2.35
N GLY A 47 10.68 -7.36 -1.92
CA GLY A 47 10.02 -7.03 -0.64
C GLY A 47 8.89 -5.99 -0.76
N ASP A 48 8.82 -5.28 -1.88
CA ASP A 48 7.75 -4.35 -2.25
C ASP A 48 6.90 -4.85 -3.41
N ALA A 49 5.59 -4.58 -3.35
CA ALA A 49 4.64 -4.99 -4.38
C ALA A 49 4.67 -4.10 -5.63
N MET A 50 5.42 -2.99 -5.63
CA MET A 50 5.49 -2.05 -6.76
C MET A 50 6.09 -2.67 -8.03
N ASN A 51 6.94 -3.69 -7.90
CA ASN A 51 7.54 -4.38 -9.04
C ASN A 51 6.64 -5.51 -9.60
N ILE A 52 5.47 -5.76 -9.00
CA ILE A 52 4.56 -6.80 -9.49
C ILE A 52 3.67 -6.18 -10.57
N GLN A 53 4.02 -6.41 -11.83
CA GLN A 53 3.20 -6.05 -12.97
C GLN A 53 2.07 -7.09 -13.15
N LEU A 54 0.96 -6.91 -12.43
CA LEU A 54 -0.23 -7.77 -12.54
C LEU A 54 -1.11 -7.45 -13.76
N PHE A 55 -0.91 -6.27 -14.36
CA PHE A 55 -1.65 -5.79 -15.53
C PHE A 55 -0.67 -5.28 -16.59
N ASP A 56 -1.05 -5.33 -17.86
CA ASP A 56 -0.22 -4.86 -18.98
C ASP A 56 0.11 -3.36 -18.88
N ASP A 57 -0.74 -2.58 -18.20
CA ASP A 57 -0.52 -1.15 -17.94
C ASP A 57 0.40 -0.96 -16.72
N PRO A 58 1.65 -0.46 -16.89
CA PRO A 58 2.60 -0.28 -15.81
C PRO A 58 2.22 0.87 -14.86
N SER A 59 1.22 1.68 -15.20
CA SER A 59 0.67 2.69 -14.28
C SER A 59 -0.31 2.11 -13.26
N ILE A 60 -0.69 0.83 -13.39
CA ILE A 60 -1.58 0.18 -12.43
C ILE A 60 -0.75 -0.40 -11.27
N ILE A 61 -0.99 0.14 -10.08
CA ILE A 61 -0.38 -0.31 -8.83
C ILE A 61 -1.39 -1.17 -8.08
N VAL A 62 -0.92 -2.32 -7.60
CA VAL A 62 -1.72 -3.24 -6.81
C VAL A 62 -1.06 -3.49 -5.46
N ASN A 63 -1.84 -3.41 -4.39
CA ASN A 63 -1.43 -3.81 -3.06
C ASN A 63 -2.52 -4.68 -2.42
N MET A 64 -2.11 -5.72 -1.70
CA MET A 64 -3.04 -6.61 -1.02
C MET A 64 -2.54 -6.94 0.38
N SER A 65 -3.46 -7.01 1.33
CA SER A 65 -3.18 -7.41 2.71
C SER A 65 -4.28 -8.30 3.28
N ILE A 66 -3.91 -9.13 4.25
CA ILE A 66 -4.80 -10.05 4.98
C ILE A 66 -4.70 -9.73 6.46
N TRP A 67 -5.86 -9.67 7.09
CA TRP A 67 -6.07 -9.31 8.48
C TRP A 67 -6.98 -10.33 9.16
N HIS A 68 -6.82 -10.51 10.47
CA HIS A 68 -7.66 -11.40 11.28
C HIS A 68 -9.12 -10.95 11.28
N SER A 69 -9.38 -9.65 11.44
CA SER A 69 -10.74 -9.10 11.41
C SER A 69 -10.84 -7.77 10.64
N MET A 70 -12.08 -7.36 10.33
CA MET A 70 -12.32 -6.03 9.76
C MET A 70 -12.03 -4.90 10.76
N GLY A 71 -12.13 -5.17 12.07
CA GLY A 71 -11.81 -4.20 13.12
C GLY A 71 -10.33 -3.81 13.11
N ASP A 72 -9.47 -4.82 12.96
CA ASP A 72 -8.02 -4.66 12.90
C ASP A 72 -7.60 -3.82 11.68
N LEU A 73 -8.14 -4.14 10.51
CA LEU A 73 -7.92 -3.35 9.29
C LEU A 73 -8.38 -1.90 9.45
N LYS A 74 -9.56 -1.66 10.05
CA LYS A 74 -10.06 -0.30 10.29
C LYS A 74 -9.17 0.47 11.25
N ASN A 75 -8.66 -0.18 12.30
CA ASN A 75 -7.72 0.44 13.22
C ASN A 75 -6.45 0.86 12.48
N PHE A 76 -5.88 -0.03 11.66
CA PHE A 76 -4.74 0.30 10.82
C PHE A 76 -5.02 1.49 9.89
N MET A 77 -6.11 1.45 9.10
CA MET A 77 -6.39 2.49 8.10
C MET A 77 -6.67 3.88 8.70
N PHE A 78 -7.35 3.95 9.86
CA PHE A 78 -7.87 5.22 10.38
C PHE A 78 -7.15 5.73 11.63
N ARG A 79 -6.43 4.88 12.37
CA ARG A 79 -5.78 5.25 13.63
C ARG A 79 -4.26 5.29 13.56
N THR A 80 -3.66 5.00 12.40
CA THR A 80 -2.22 5.10 12.18
C THR A 80 -1.88 6.24 11.21
N HIS A 81 -0.57 6.46 11.00
CA HIS A 81 -0.05 7.38 9.97
C HIS A 81 -0.56 7.06 8.55
N HIS A 82 -1.14 5.87 8.32
CA HIS A 82 -1.79 5.50 7.06
C HIS A 82 -2.92 6.47 6.64
N LYS A 83 -3.54 7.17 7.59
CA LYS A 83 -4.55 8.21 7.27
C LYS A 83 -3.98 9.33 6.40
N TYR A 84 -2.70 9.67 6.57
CA TYR A 84 -2.05 10.74 5.80
C TYR A 84 -2.00 10.39 4.30
N PHE A 85 -1.72 9.13 3.96
CA PHE A 85 -1.67 8.64 2.59
C PHE A 85 -3.06 8.52 1.94
N ILE A 86 -4.10 8.17 2.71
CA ILE A 86 -5.48 8.11 2.19
C ILE A 86 -6.00 9.50 1.81
N CYS A 87 -5.53 10.56 2.47
CA CYS A 87 -5.94 11.94 2.18
C CYS A 87 -5.26 12.53 0.93
N ARG A 88 -4.11 12.01 0.48
CA ARG A 88 -3.40 12.46 -0.74
C ARG A 88 -3.99 11.84 -2.01
N LYS A 89 -5.31 11.93 -2.20
CA LYS A 89 -6.02 11.42 -3.41
C LYS A 89 -5.68 12.14 -4.72
N SER A 90 -4.85 13.18 -4.67
CA SER A 90 -4.54 14.07 -5.79
C SER A 90 -3.26 13.69 -6.55
N GLU A 91 -2.50 12.74 -6.00
CA GLU A 91 -1.27 12.14 -6.56
C GLU A 91 -1.59 10.76 -7.14
#